data_AF-A0A951GNW1-F1
#
_entry.id   AF-A0A951GNW1-F1
#
_cell.length_a   1.000
_cell.length_b   1.000
_cell.length_c   1.000
_cell.angle_alpha   90.00
_cell.angle_beta   90.00
_cell.angle_gamma   90.00
#
_symmetry.space_group_name_H-M   'P 1'
#
loop_
_entity.id
_entity.type
_entity.pdbx_description
1 polymer ?
#
loop_
_entity_poly.entity_id
_entity_poly.type
_entity_poly.pdbx_seq_one_letter_code
_entity_poly.pdbx_strand_id
1 'polypeptide(L)'
;MQPQPVTSNERKPVSLYQRLEERILARDSVGASEVYYDLLRAGRPLTELIAEGVRIHAPITHVPYHERIDNGFVNFVPNDHCLLSARIALHMSKLLPPELSGLPYAHTVWYMPTALDIWNQRILKAPGHHAARKPGWTPPPGPPPAPEIWWSDQQPVILDGTLRERLDKWMQLVHRGQVVDAYRVFLGLMQNPDERREVLAEAVFAGLIDVQDRALYNRSYTTGHKAFRARAMVELGDALGWDNAHDVVYAAALDIAVGPRWYSSYEMAGNIITVFIEKDSIHAMPYEGTTEKERALLLNTELLTVENSQKLLHALIREPEPNYIPLLADLLLAGKSPRNCLDIIQLGAAQLILETAGSTNFSLPQHCSDYLNTFAWFWDNFDHPQRIKLLFTAASYLNRAAWHQHHLGDAAASTLEVPAAAAKMSGTDLLQQIEAAVLELNGPMAVAWTRAYLNNGGDRDKLVQQLALFACWMGNDPHNQEIGHTLLEDYQNNRSWDRERFLLAQVHHTATMRKYGDALDCARRFGRAMGVTTVQ
;
A
#
# COMPACT_ATOMS: atom_id res chain seq x y z
N MET A 1 25.88 4.12 -4.64
CA MET A 1 26.58 2.89 -5.11
C MET A 1 25.54 2.10 -5.89
N GLN A 2 25.68 1.98 -7.22
CA GLN A 2 24.70 1.25 -8.04
C GLN A 2 24.70 -0.24 -7.63
N PRO A 3 23.54 -0.88 -7.39
CA PRO A 3 23.50 -2.31 -7.15
C PRO A 3 23.92 -3.04 -8.42
N GLN A 4 24.91 -3.93 -8.31
CA GLN A 4 25.21 -4.85 -9.40
C GLN A 4 24.00 -5.78 -9.62
N PRO A 5 23.55 -6.00 -10.86
CA PRO A 5 22.58 -7.04 -11.14
C PRO A 5 23.24 -8.38 -10.84
N VAL A 6 22.79 -9.06 -9.79
CA VAL A 6 23.14 -10.46 -9.54
C VAL A 6 22.28 -11.30 -10.48
N THR A 7 22.67 -11.36 -11.75
CA THR A 7 22.22 -12.43 -12.64
C THR A 7 23.01 -13.68 -12.28
N SER A 8 22.47 -14.45 -11.34
CA SER A 8 22.93 -15.82 -11.13
C SER A 8 22.69 -16.61 -12.42
N ASN A 9 23.75 -16.96 -13.15
CA ASN A 9 23.69 -17.86 -14.30
C ASN A 9 23.47 -19.33 -13.90
N GLU A 10 23.22 -19.61 -12.61
CA GLU A 10 22.90 -20.96 -12.15
C GLU A 10 21.50 -21.36 -12.58
N ARG A 11 21.41 -22.52 -13.24
CA ARG A 11 20.16 -23.12 -13.72
C ARG A 11 19.13 -23.19 -12.58
N LYS A 12 17.90 -22.71 -12.84
CA LYS A 12 16.79 -22.75 -11.88
C LYS A 12 16.61 -24.16 -11.31
N PRO A 13 16.51 -24.35 -9.98
CA PRO A 13 16.18 -25.64 -9.38
C PRO A 13 14.70 -25.96 -9.62
N VAL A 14 14.38 -26.44 -10.83
CA VAL A 14 13.01 -26.69 -11.30
C VAL A 14 12.18 -27.49 -10.29
N SER A 15 12.79 -28.49 -9.64
CA SER A 15 12.11 -29.32 -8.63
C SER A 15 11.73 -28.55 -7.36
N LEU A 16 12.49 -27.52 -6.95
CA LEU A 16 12.14 -26.71 -5.76
C LEU A 16 10.99 -25.75 -6.08
N TYR A 17 11.00 -25.11 -7.25
CA TYR A 17 9.91 -24.23 -7.66
C TYR A 17 8.60 -24.98 -7.91
N GLN A 18 8.66 -26.19 -8.50
CA GLN A 18 7.51 -27.08 -8.61
C GLN A 18 6.96 -27.46 -7.22
N ARG A 19 7.84 -27.82 -6.28
CA ARG A 19 7.43 -28.08 -4.89
C ARG A 19 6.83 -26.85 -4.22
N LEU A 20 7.34 -25.65 -4.48
CA LEU A 20 6.79 -24.41 -3.93
C LEU A 20 5.36 -24.19 -4.44
N GLU A 21 5.15 -24.33 -5.74
CA GLU A 21 3.83 -24.24 -6.39
C GLU A 21 2.86 -25.28 -5.84
N GLU A 22 3.28 -26.55 -5.74
CA GLU A 22 2.48 -27.62 -5.12
C GLU A 22 2.03 -27.25 -3.70
N ARG A 23 2.94 -26.73 -2.86
CA ARG A 23 2.63 -26.34 -1.48
C ARG A 23 1.70 -25.14 -1.39
N ILE A 24 1.91 -24.15 -2.25
CA ILE A 24 1.02 -22.98 -2.33
C ILE A 24 -0.39 -23.41 -2.75
N LEU A 25 -0.53 -24.19 -3.82
CA LEU A 25 -1.82 -24.67 -4.31
C LEU A 25 -2.50 -25.63 -3.33
N ALA A 26 -1.73 -26.40 -2.56
CA ALA A 26 -2.22 -27.24 -1.46
C ALA A 26 -2.63 -26.43 -0.21
N ARG A 27 -2.47 -25.10 -0.22
CA ARG A 27 -2.77 -24.19 0.90
C ARG A 27 -1.93 -24.48 2.16
N ASP A 28 -0.69 -24.95 1.96
CA ASP A 28 0.27 -25.36 3.00
C ASP A 28 1.30 -24.26 3.28
N SER A 29 0.97 -23.31 4.17
CA SER A 29 1.87 -22.22 4.59
C SER A 29 3.19 -22.70 5.18
N VAL A 30 3.18 -23.80 5.94
CA VAL A 30 4.37 -24.33 6.58
C VAL A 30 5.29 -24.94 5.53
N GLY A 31 4.76 -25.83 4.69
CA GLY A 31 5.54 -26.48 3.64
C GLY A 31 6.01 -25.51 2.56
N ALA A 32 5.23 -24.50 2.19
CA ALA A 32 5.68 -23.44 1.28
C ALA A 32 6.88 -22.68 1.85
N SER A 33 6.84 -22.36 3.15
CA SER A 33 7.94 -21.68 3.84
C SER A 33 9.20 -22.54 3.93
N GLU A 34 9.07 -23.84 4.21
CA GLU A 34 10.20 -24.77 4.22
C GLU A 34 10.90 -24.84 2.85
N VAL A 35 10.13 -24.91 1.76
CA VAL A 35 10.68 -24.88 0.40
C VAL A 35 11.35 -23.54 0.10
N TYR A 36 10.77 -22.43 0.56
CA TYR A 36 11.41 -21.11 0.45
C TYR A 36 12.75 -21.03 1.19
N TYR A 37 12.85 -21.60 2.40
CA TYR A 37 14.12 -21.66 3.12
C TYR A 37 15.16 -22.51 2.38
N ASP A 38 14.76 -23.61 1.73
CA ASP A 38 15.65 -24.38 0.85
C ASP A 38 16.13 -23.56 -0.36
N LEU A 39 15.25 -22.76 -0.97
CA LEU A 39 15.62 -21.85 -2.05
C LEU A 39 16.60 -20.76 -1.59
N LEU A 40 16.44 -20.23 -0.38
CA LEU A 40 17.41 -19.29 0.21
C LEU A 40 18.77 -19.95 0.44
N ARG A 41 18.81 -21.17 0.99
CA ARG A 41 20.06 -21.93 1.17
C ARG A 41 20.73 -22.27 -0.17
N ALA A 42 19.95 -22.42 -1.22
CA ALA A 42 20.42 -22.59 -2.59
C ALA A 42 20.86 -21.26 -3.26
N GLY A 43 20.87 -20.14 -2.53
CA GLY A 43 21.39 -18.86 -3.02
C GLY A 43 20.56 -18.22 -4.13
N ARG A 44 19.26 -18.54 -4.24
CA ARG A 44 18.42 -17.98 -5.32
C ARG A 44 18.18 -16.47 -5.10
N PRO A 45 18.25 -15.65 -6.16
CA PRO A 45 18.07 -14.21 -6.03
C PRO A 45 16.62 -13.83 -5.73
N LEU A 46 16.42 -12.78 -4.93
CA LEU A 46 15.09 -12.33 -4.52
C LEU A 46 14.15 -12.03 -5.70
N THR A 47 14.67 -11.44 -6.78
CA THR A 47 13.87 -11.15 -7.99
C THR A 47 13.35 -12.43 -8.66
N GLU A 48 14.14 -13.50 -8.68
CA GLU A 48 13.69 -14.80 -9.18
C GLU A 48 12.63 -15.42 -8.28
N LEU A 49 12.81 -15.33 -6.95
CA LEU A 49 11.82 -15.80 -5.98
C LEU A 49 10.50 -15.06 -6.13
N ILE A 50 10.54 -13.73 -6.24
CA ILE A 50 9.37 -12.88 -6.50
C ILE A 50 8.70 -13.27 -7.82
N ALA A 51 9.44 -13.39 -8.91
CA ALA A 51 8.88 -13.73 -10.23
C ALA A 51 8.13 -15.08 -10.19
N GLU A 52 8.72 -16.12 -9.59
CA GLU A 52 8.06 -17.42 -9.46
C GLU A 52 6.85 -17.37 -8.53
N GLY A 53 6.94 -16.64 -7.41
CA GLY A 53 5.79 -16.44 -6.53
C GLY A 53 4.62 -15.76 -7.23
N VAL A 54 4.89 -14.70 -8.00
CA VAL A 54 3.85 -13.98 -8.78
C VAL A 54 3.27 -14.89 -9.85
N ARG A 55 4.08 -15.63 -10.61
CA ARG A 55 3.62 -16.63 -11.59
C ARG A 55 2.62 -17.62 -10.98
N ILE A 56 2.89 -18.09 -9.76
CA ILE A 56 2.04 -19.06 -9.07
C ILE A 56 0.70 -18.45 -8.67
N HIS A 57 0.70 -17.25 -8.06
CA HIS A 57 -0.53 -16.68 -7.49
C HIS A 57 -1.35 -15.83 -8.48
N ALA A 58 -0.74 -15.25 -9.52
CA ALA A 58 -1.39 -14.32 -10.44
C ALA A 58 -2.73 -14.84 -10.98
N PRO A 59 -2.85 -16.08 -11.51
CA PRO A 59 -4.10 -16.55 -12.11
C PRO A 59 -5.26 -16.70 -11.12
N ILE A 60 -4.97 -16.86 -9.83
CA ILE A 60 -5.91 -17.36 -8.80
C ILE A 60 -6.13 -16.38 -7.64
N THR A 61 -5.60 -15.16 -7.78
CA THR A 61 -5.75 -14.08 -6.81
C THR A 61 -6.71 -12.99 -7.27
N HIS A 62 -7.20 -13.09 -8.51
CA HIS A 62 -8.28 -12.27 -9.02
C HIS A 62 -9.63 -12.63 -8.41
N VAL A 63 -10.56 -11.69 -8.46
CA VAL A 63 -11.95 -11.88 -8.03
C VAL A 63 -12.91 -11.38 -9.11
N PRO A 64 -14.15 -11.89 -9.18
CA PRO A 64 -15.11 -11.43 -10.19
C PRO A 64 -15.59 -10.01 -9.88
N TYR A 65 -15.59 -9.61 -8.60
CA TYR A 65 -15.96 -8.29 -8.13
C TYR A 65 -15.44 -8.08 -6.70
N HIS A 66 -15.05 -6.84 -6.34
CA HIS A 66 -14.56 -6.50 -4.99
C HIS A 66 -15.68 -6.21 -3.97
N GLU A 67 -16.92 -6.52 -4.31
CA GLU A 67 -18.07 -6.30 -3.44
C GLU A 67 -19.12 -7.40 -3.64
N ARG A 68 -19.91 -7.66 -2.61
CA ARG A 68 -21.02 -8.60 -2.67
C ARG A 68 -22.16 -8.14 -1.78
N ILE A 69 -23.39 -8.45 -2.17
CA ILE A 69 -24.57 -8.27 -1.33
C ILE A 69 -24.95 -9.63 -0.76
N ASP A 70 -24.77 -9.80 0.55
CA ASP A 70 -25.17 -11.00 1.30
C ASP A 70 -26.34 -10.65 2.22
N ASN A 71 -27.53 -11.17 1.93
CA ASN A 71 -28.75 -10.94 2.74
C ASN A 71 -29.01 -9.44 3.04
N GLY A 72 -28.81 -8.58 2.04
CA GLY A 72 -29.00 -7.13 2.17
C GLY A 72 -27.82 -6.37 2.78
N PHE A 73 -26.75 -7.05 3.20
CA PHE A 73 -25.52 -6.42 3.67
C PHE A 73 -24.46 -6.37 2.57
N VAL A 74 -23.86 -5.19 2.41
CA VAL A 74 -22.70 -4.99 1.53
C VAL A 74 -21.45 -5.56 2.22
N ASN A 75 -20.75 -6.46 1.52
CA ASN A 75 -19.54 -7.11 1.99
C ASN A 75 -18.42 -6.88 0.99
N PHE A 76 -17.31 -6.35 1.48
CA PHE A 76 -16.10 -6.16 0.70
C PHE A 76 -15.38 -7.48 0.45
N VAL A 77 -14.90 -7.65 -0.78
CA VAL A 77 -13.98 -8.71 -1.17
C VAL A 77 -12.62 -8.06 -1.39
N PRO A 78 -11.65 -8.30 -0.49
CA PRO A 78 -10.37 -7.59 -0.54
C PRO A 78 -9.56 -7.97 -1.78
N ASN A 79 -8.69 -7.04 -2.17
CA ASN A 79 -7.66 -7.29 -3.15
C ASN A 79 -6.65 -8.30 -2.58
N ASP A 80 -5.95 -9.01 -3.47
CA ASP A 80 -4.87 -9.86 -3.03
C ASP A 80 -3.64 -9.04 -2.60
N HIS A 81 -3.11 -9.40 -1.42
CA HIS A 81 -1.92 -8.79 -0.83
C HIS A 81 -0.63 -9.52 -1.21
N CYS A 82 -0.65 -10.63 -1.95
CA CYS A 82 0.59 -11.31 -2.37
C CYS A 82 1.45 -10.39 -3.24
N LEU A 83 0.84 -9.72 -4.23
CA LEU A 83 1.57 -8.77 -5.08
C LEU A 83 2.12 -7.57 -4.30
N LEU A 84 1.31 -7.00 -3.40
CA LEU A 84 1.73 -5.87 -2.55
C LEU A 84 2.87 -6.27 -1.63
N SER A 85 2.73 -7.42 -0.96
CA SER A 85 3.75 -8.01 -0.10
C SER A 85 5.06 -8.30 -0.85
N ALA A 86 5.00 -8.74 -2.11
CA ALA A 86 6.17 -8.95 -2.94
C ALA A 86 6.91 -7.62 -3.25
N ARG A 87 6.17 -6.55 -3.56
CA ARG A 87 6.72 -5.19 -3.72
C ARG A 87 7.41 -4.72 -2.43
N ILE A 88 6.75 -4.89 -1.28
CA ILE A 88 7.31 -4.48 0.02
C ILE A 88 8.58 -5.26 0.35
N ALA A 89 8.60 -6.56 0.08
CA ALA A 89 9.77 -7.39 0.30
C ALA A 89 11.00 -6.91 -0.51
N LEU A 90 10.81 -6.43 -1.75
CA LEU A 90 11.89 -5.88 -2.58
C LEU A 90 12.62 -4.71 -1.89
N HIS A 91 11.89 -3.86 -1.18
CA HIS A 91 12.45 -2.66 -0.55
C HIS A 91 12.88 -2.90 0.89
N MET A 92 12.05 -3.57 1.70
CA MET A 92 12.39 -3.88 3.10
C MET A 92 13.66 -4.73 3.22
N SER A 93 13.92 -5.63 2.27
CA SER A 93 15.13 -6.45 2.29
C SER A 93 16.43 -5.62 2.26
N LYS A 94 16.37 -4.38 1.78
CA LYS A 94 17.51 -3.44 1.73
C LYS A 94 17.73 -2.68 3.05
N LEU A 95 16.72 -2.67 3.93
CA LEU A 95 16.77 -2.01 5.24
C LEU A 95 17.26 -2.96 6.35
N LEU A 96 17.15 -4.26 6.12
CA LEU A 96 17.53 -5.28 7.11
C LEU A 96 19.00 -5.70 6.99
N PRO A 97 19.60 -6.21 8.09
CA PRO A 97 20.88 -6.89 8.04
C PRO A 97 20.90 -8.03 7.01
N PRO A 98 22.04 -8.35 6.38
CA PRO A 98 22.14 -9.38 5.33
C PRO A 98 21.57 -10.74 5.73
N GLU A 99 21.79 -11.18 6.97
CA GLU A 99 21.28 -12.44 7.50
C GLU A 99 19.75 -12.48 7.64
N LEU A 100 19.09 -11.32 7.61
CA LEU A 100 17.64 -11.14 7.70
C LEU A 100 17.02 -10.67 6.38
N SER A 101 17.80 -10.49 5.30
CA SER A 101 17.27 -9.98 4.03
C SER A 101 16.24 -10.90 3.39
N GLY A 102 16.18 -12.18 3.77
CA GLY A 102 15.15 -13.12 3.33
C GLY A 102 13.85 -13.08 4.14
N LEU A 103 13.82 -12.39 5.28
CA LEU A 103 12.65 -12.36 6.18
C LEU A 103 11.42 -11.67 5.56
N PRO A 104 11.53 -10.50 4.88
CA PRO A 104 10.35 -9.84 4.33
C PRO A 104 9.59 -10.72 3.33
N TYR A 105 10.31 -11.42 2.45
CA TYR A 105 9.67 -12.33 1.49
C TYR A 105 9.19 -13.64 2.12
N ALA A 106 9.73 -14.04 3.28
CA ALA A 106 9.20 -15.16 4.06
C ALA A 106 7.73 -14.93 4.44
N HIS A 107 7.36 -13.69 4.80
CA HIS A 107 5.96 -13.33 5.08
C HIS A 107 5.06 -13.45 3.85
N THR A 108 5.55 -13.03 2.68
CA THR A 108 4.83 -13.19 1.42
C THR A 108 4.54 -14.67 1.17
N VAL A 109 5.57 -15.53 1.22
CA VAL A 109 5.42 -16.98 0.99
C VAL A 109 4.55 -17.64 2.06
N TRP A 110 4.64 -17.21 3.31
CA TRP A 110 3.79 -17.69 4.39
C TRP A 110 2.30 -17.38 4.14
N TYR A 111 2.01 -16.20 3.59
CA TYR A 111 0.65 -15.73 3.35
C TYR A 111 0.00 -16.34 2.10
N MET A 112 0.77 -16.48 1.00
CA MET A 112 0.28 -16.94 -0.32
C MET A 112 -0.72 -18.11 -0.26
N PRO A 113 -0.44 -19.22 0.45
CA PRO A 113 -1.32 -20.39 0.43
C PRO A 113 -2.71 -20.11 1.03
N THR A 114 -2.82 -19.12 1.93
CA THR A 114 -4.08 -18.71 2.55
C THR A 114 -4.79 -17.58 1.82
N ALA A 115 -4.13 -16.94 0.85
CA ALA A 115 -4.63 -15.82 0.08
C ALA A 115 -5.42 -16.23 -1.18
N LEU A 116 -5.24 -17.48 -1.64
CA LEU A 116 -5.77 -17.94 -2.92
C LEU A 116 -7.30 -17.99 -2.93
N ASP A 117 -7.92 -17.52 -4.01
CA ASP A 117 -9.36 -17.56 -4.27
C ASP A 117 -10.19 -16.94 -3.13
N ILE A 118 -9.94 -15.65 -2.88
CA ILE A 118 -10.62 -14.86 -1.83
C ILE A 118 -12.14 -14.93 -1.98
N TRP A 119 -12.66 -14.96 -3.21
CA TRP A 119 -14.10 -15.03 -3.46
C TRP A 119 -14.71 -16.30 -2.86
N ASN A 120 -14.18 -17.48 -3.19
CA ASN A 120 -14.71 -18.74 -2.66
C ASN A 120 -14.45 -18.89 -1.16
N GLN A 121 -13.39 -18.29 -0.61
CA GLN A 121 -13.25 -18.19 0.85
C GLN A 121 -14.39 -17.38 1.49
N ARG A 122 -14.77 -16.25 0.89
CA ARG A 122 -15.82 -15.36 1.42
C ARG A 122 -17.21 -15.97 1.37
N ILE A 123 -17.49 -16.88 0.43
CA ILE A 123 -18.73 -17.68 0.39
C ILE A 123 -18.58 -19.06 1.03
N LEU A 124 -17.52 -19.31 1.81
CA LEU A 124 -17.30 -20.55 2.57
C LEU A 124 -17.19 -21.82 1.71
N LYS A 125 -16.86 -21.67 0.43
CA LYS A 125 -16.61 -22.78 -0.50
C LYS A 125 -15.16 -23.25 -0.49
N ALA A 126 -14.22 -22.43 -0.01
CA ALA A 126 -12.80 -22.77 0.09
C ALA A 126 -12.23 -22.39 1.46
N PRO A 127 -11.25 -23.16 2.00
CA PRO A 127 -10.48 -22.75 3.17
C PRO A 127 -9.58 -21.55 2.86
N GLY A 128 -9.16 -20.84 3.90
CA GLY A 128 -8.15 -19.80 3.82
C GLY A 128 -8.34 -18.71 4.86
N HIS A 129 -7.60 -17.62 4.68
CA HIS A 129 -7.52 -16.49 5.60
C HIS A 129 -8.90 -15.92 5.98
N HIS A 130 -9.88 -15.92 5.07
CA HIS A 130 -11.22 -15.38 5.34
C HIS A 130 -12.25 -16.42 5.81
N ALA A 131 -12.20 -17.64 5.28
CA ALA A 131 -13.15 -18.70 5.66
C ALA A 131 -12.93 -19.17 7.10
N ALA A 132 -11.66 -19.32 7.52
CA ALA A 132 -11.29 -19.73 8.87
C ALA A 132 -11.78 -18.77 9.97
N ARG A 133 -12.26 -17.58 9.60
CA ARG A 133 -12.77 -16.55 10.52
C ARG A 133 -14.27 -16.57 10.72
N LYS A 134 -15.02 -17.32 9.91
CA LYS A 134 -16.47 -17.36 10.05
C LYS A 134 -16.85 -18.27 11.22
N PRO A 135 -17.57 -17.77 12.23
CA PRO A 135 -17.98 -18.58 13.37
C PRO A 135 -18.69 -19.85 12.93
N GLY A 136 -18.27 -20.99 13.48
CA GLY A 136 -18.87 -22.30 13.19
C GLY A 136 -18.49 -22.91 11.83
N TRP A 137 -17.65 -22.24 11.03
CA TRP A 137 -17.15 -22.85 9.80
C TRP A 137 -16.11 -23.93 10.13
N THR A 138 -16.26 -25.09 9.51
CA THR A 138 -15.28 -26.16 9.52
C THR A 138 -14.93 -26.49 8.07
N PRO A 139 -13.65 -26.76 7.77
CA PRO A 139 -13.28 -27.18 6.43
C PRO A 139 -14.03 -28.47 6.07
N PRO A 140 -14.58 -28.57 4.84
CA PRO A 140 -15.18 -29.81 4.38
C PRO A 140 -14.14 -30.93 4.41
N PRO A 141 -14.55 -32.19 4.67
CA PRO A 141 -13.63 -33.33 4.69
C PRO A 141 -13.01 -33.54 3.30
N GLY A 142 -11.72 -33.89 3.26
CA GLY A 142 -10.96 -34.12 2.03
C GLY A 142 -9.96 -33.00 1.73
N PRO A 143 -9.25 -33.08 0.58
CA PRO A 143 -8.33 -32.03 0.17
C PRO A 143 -9.09 -30.71 -0.10
N PRO A 144 -8.43 -29.55 0.07
CA PRO A 144 -9.03 -28.26 -0.28
C PRO A 144 -9.40 -28.25 -1.77
N PRO A 145 -10.50 -27.58 -2.16
CA PRO A 145 -10.83 -27.40 -3.56
C PRO A 145 -9.73 -26.61 -4.27
N ALA A 146 -9.50 -26.93 -5.54
CA ALA A 146 -8.62 -26.17 -6.40
C ALA A 146 -9.12 -24.70 -6.48
N PRO A 147 -8.22 -23.71 -6.40
CA PRO A 147 -8.61 -22.31 -6.52
C PRO A 147 -9.15 -21.99 -7.91
N GLU A 148 -10.17 -21.14 -7.97
CA GLU A 148 -10.81 -20.72 -9.22
C GLU A 148 -10.03 -19.62 -9.93
N ILE A 149 -9.92 -19.73 -11.26
CA ILE A 149 -9.37 -18.68 -12.13
C ILE A 149 -10.56 -17.85 -12.64
N TRP A 150 -10.80 -16.70 -12.02
CA TRP A 150 -11.92 -15.82 -12.36
C TRP A 150 -11.74 -15.08 -13.68
N TRP A 151 -10.49 -14.71 -14.01
CA TRP A 151 -10.14 -14.04 -15.26
C TRP A 151 -8.90 -14.69 -15.84
N SER A 152 -9.04 -15.39 -16.96
CA SER A 152 -7.90 -15.97 -17.68
C SER A 152 -7.04 -14.87 -18.32
N ASP A 153 -5.75 -15.15 -18.47
CA ASP A 153 -4.84 -14.32 -19.25
C ASP A 153 -5.30 -14.16 -20.70
N GLN A 154 -4.85 -13.10 -21.37
CA GLN A 154 -5.41 -12.64 -22.64
C GLN A 154 -4.33 -12.28 -23.66
N GLN A 155 -4.74 -12.20 -24.93
CA GLN A 155 -3.90 -11.68 -26.01
C GLN A 155 -4.13 -10.16 -26.21
N PRO A 156 -3.05 -9.42 -26.54
CA PRO A 156 -3.12 -7.97 -26.71
C PRO A 156 -4.07 -7.56 -27.84
N VAL A 157 -4.73 -6.42 -27.65
CA VAL A 157 -5.46 -5.71 -28.71
C VAL A 157 -4.72 -4.40 -28.98
N ILE A 158 -4.22 -4.27 -30.20
CA ILE A 158 -3.57 -3.05 -30.67
C ILE A 158 -4.67 -2.12 -31.19
N LEU A 159 -4.66 -0.89 -30.69
CA LEU A 159 -5.53 0.18 -31.16
C LEU A 159 -4.74 1.10 -32.09
N ASP A 160 -5.42 1.68 -33.07
CA ASP A 160 -4.89 2.76 -33.90
C ASP A 160 -5.03 4.12 -33.18
N GLY A 161 -4.34 5.14 -33.70
CA GLY A 161 -4.42 6.52 -33.22
C GLY A 161 -3.28 6.93 -32.30
N THR A 162 -3.35 8.17 -31.82
CA THR A 162 -2.37 8.74 -30.90
C THR A 162 -2.37 7.99 -29.56
N LEU A 163 -1.28 8.05 -28.81
CA LEU A 163 -1.24 7.48 -27.46
C LEU A 163 -2.39 8.00 -26.59
N ARG A 164 -2.71 9.30 -26.68
CA ARG A 164 -3.77 9.91 -25.89
C ARG A 164 -5.14 9.28 -26.18
N GLU A 165 -5.51 9.13 -27.46
CA GLU A 165 -6.78 8.51 -27.85
C GLU A 165 -6.88 7.06 -27.37
N ARG A 166 -5.76 6.31 -27.43
CA ARG A 166 -5.70 4.93 -26.96
C ARG A 166 -5.81 4.82 -25.43
N LEU A 167 -5.17 5.72 -24.68
CA LEU A 167 -5.30 5.82 -23.23
C LEU A 167 -6.71 6.23 -22.81
N ASP A 168 -7.34 7.20 -23.49
CA ASP A 168 -8.71 7.61 -23.24
C ASP A 168 -9.69 6.45 -23.50
N LYS A 169 -9.47 5.68 -24.57
CA LYS A 169 -10.24 4.47 -24.84
C LYS A 169 -10.06 3.43 -23.74
N TRP A 170 -8.84 3.19 -23.28
CA TRP A 170 -8.55 2.28 -22.18
C TRP A 170 -9.23 2.71 -20.88
N MET A 171 -9.13 3.98 -20.51
CA MET A 171 -9.77 4.53 -19.30
C MET A 171 -11.30 4.42 -19.35
N GLN A 172 -11.92 4.57 -20.53
CA GLN A 172 -13.36 4.32 -20.69
C GLN A 172 -13.74 2.87 -20.41
N LEU A 173 -12.93 1.90 -20.84
CA LEU A 173 -13.17 0.47 -20.57
C LEU A 173 -13.03 0.17 -19.07
N VAL A 174 -12.00 0.75 -18.42
CA VAL A 174 -11.80 0.68 -16.96
C VAL A 174 -13.01 1.26 -16.23
N HIS A 175 -13.43 2.47 -16.59
CA HIS A 175 -14.61 3.14 -16.02
C HIS A 175 -15.91 2.34 -16.18
N ARG A 176 -16.08 1.62 -17.28
CA ARG A 176 -17.28 0.78 -17.54
C ARG A 176 -17.18 -0.62 -16.96
N GLY A 177 -15.99 -1.08 -16.60
CA GLY A 177 -15.76 -2.44 -16.07
C GLY A 177 -15.80 -3.54 -17.07
N GLN A 178 -15.36 -3.21 -18.27
CA GLN A 178 -15.11 -4.22 -19.29
C GLN A 178 -13.74 -4.85 -19.00
N VAL A 179 -13.66 -5.68 -17.95
CA VAL A 179 -12.40 -6.20 -17.36
C VAL A 179 -11.49 -6.81 -18.43
N VAL A 180 -12.02 -7.76 -19.22
CA VAL A 180 -11.27 -8.46 -20.27
C VAL A 180 -10.82 -7.48 -21.37
N ASP A 181 -11.71 -6.62 -21.85
CA ASP A 181 -11.37 -5.68 -22.94
C ASP A 181 -10.35 -4.64 -22.47
N ALA A 182 -10.49 -4.12 -21.26
CA ALA A 182 -9.55 -3.17 -20.65
C ALA A 182 -8.16 -3.80 -20.53
N TYR A 183 -8.07 -5.05 -20.07
CA TYR A 183 -6.80 -5.75 -19.96
C TYR A 183 -6.15 -6.03 -21.32
N ARG A 184 -6.93 -6.48 -22.31
CA ARG A 184 -6.43 -6.71 -23.68
C ARG A 184 -5.86 -5.43 -24.30
N VAL A 185 -6.55 -4.31 -24.13
CA VAL A 185 -6.06 -3.01 -24.59
C VAL A 185 -4.81 -2.58 -23.81
N PHE A 186 -4.76 -2.79 -22.49
CA PHE A 186 -3.58 -2.51 -21.69
C PHE A 186 -2.34 -3.28 -22.16
N LEU A 187 -2.50 -4.59 -22.44
CA LEU A 187 -1.44 -5.41 -23.01
C LEU A 187 -0.93 -4.85 -24.34
N GLY A 188 -1.84 -4.39 -25.22
CA GLY A 188 -1.46 -3.75 -26.49
C GLY A 188 -0.71 -2.43 -26.29
N LEU A 189 -1.14 -1.60 -25.33
CA LEU A 189 -0.46 -0.36 -24.95
C LEU A 189 0.98 -0.61 -24.46
N MET A 190 1.19 -1.69 -23.69
CA MET A 190 2.50 -2.04 -23.12
C MET A 190 3.51 -2.59 -24.15
N GLN A 191 3.08 -2.93 -25.37
CA GLN A 191 3.96 -3.47 -26.40
C GLN A 191 4.97 -2.47 -26.93
N ASN A 192 4.66 -1.16 -26.88
CA ASN A 192 5.58 -0.12 -27.31
C ASN A 192 6.45 0.36 -26.12
N PRO A 193 7.76 0.05 -26.08
CA PRO A 193 8.62 0.45 -24.98
C PRO A 193 8.73 1.96 -24.82
N ASP A 194 8.62 2.72 -25.90
CA ASP A 194 8.78 4.18 -25.91
C ASP A 194 7.60 4.91 -25.25
N GLU A 195 6.43 4.27 -25.19
CA GLU A 195 5.21 4.83 -24.59
C GLU A 195 4.89 4.21 -23.22
N ARG A 196 5.69 3.22 -22.79
CA ARG A 196 5.40 2.42 -21.59
C ARG A 196 5.29 3.28 -20.34
N ARG A 197 6.14 4.30 -20.21
CA ARG A 197 6.16 5.17 -19.04
C ARG A 197 4.85 5.92 -18.86
N GLU A 198 4.29 6.46 -19.94
CA GLU A 198 3.01 7.14 -19.97
C GLU A 198 1.84 6.18 -19.73
N VAL A 199 1.90 4.97 -20.29
CA VAL A 199 0.90 3.91 -20.04
C VAL A 199 0.86 3.52 -18.57
N LEU A 200 2.02 3.35 -17.94
CA LEU A 200 2.13 3.05 -16.51
C LEU A 200 1.66 4.25 -15.65
N ALA A 201 1.94 5.48 -16.07
CA ALA A 201 1.42 6.67 -15.40
C ALA A 201 -0.11 6.68 -15.39
N GLU A 202 -0.74 6.40 -16.54
CA GLU A 202 -2.20 6.34 -16.66
C GLU A 202 -2.79 5.18 -15.84
N ALA A 203 -2.08 4.05 -15.74
CA ALA A 203 -2.48 2.92 -14.89
C ALA A 203 -2.54 3.26 -13.40
N VAL A 204 -1.50 3.93 -12.91
CA VAL A 204 -1.44 4.39 -11.51
C VAL A 204 -2.48 5.49 -11.28
N PHE A 205 -2.64 6.42 -12.22
CA PHE A 205 -3.69 7.44 -12.17
C PHE A 205 -5.08 6.81 -12.07
N ALA A 206 -5.40 5.79 -12.87
CA ALA A 206 -6.67 5.07 -12.80
C ALA A 206 -6.95 4.50 -11.40
N GLY A 207 -5.92 3.94 -10.76
CA GLY A 207 -6.02 3.46 -9.38
C GLY A 207 -6.17 4.59 -8.35
N LEU A 208 -5.50 5.73 -8.55
CA LEU A 208 -5.53 6.87 -7.64
C LEU A 208 -6.87 7.61 -7.63
N ILE A 209 -7.62 7.57 -8.73
CA ILE A 209 -8.95 8.20 -8.80
C ILE A 209 -10.08 7.30 -8.27
N ASP A 210 -9.82 5.99 -8.07
CA ASP A 210 -10.80 5.03 -7.56
C ASP A 210 -10.79 4.95 -6.02
N VAL A 211 -11.17 6.05 -5.39
CA VAL A 211 -11.31 6.17 -3.93
C VAL A 211 -12.73 6.61 -3.59
N GLN A 212 -13.35 5.86 -2.67
CA GLN A 212 -14.74 6.09 -2.27
C GLN A 212 -14.97 7.49 -1.71
N ASP A 213 -16.13 8.05 -2.02
CA ASP A 213 -16.54 9.38 -1.60
C ASP A 213 -17.11 9.48 -0.18
N ARG A 214 -17.55 8.36 0.38
CA ARG A 214 -18.10 8.29 1.73
C ARG A 214 -17.38 7.23 2.54
N ALA A 215 -16.71 7.66 3.61
CA ALA A 215 -16.04 6.74 4.52
C ALA A 215 -16.78 6.53 5.87
N LEU A 216 -17.71 7.42 6.22
CA LEU A 216 -18.39 7.40 7.51
C LEU A 216 -19.29 6.15 7.66
N TYR A 217 -19.03 5.35 8.70
CA TYR A 217 -19.72 4.09 9.05
C TYR A 217 -19.80 3.02 7.95
N ASN A 218 -18.99 3.16 6.90
CA ASN A 218 -18.87 2.12 5.92
C ASN A 218 -18.01 0.97 6.46
N ARG A 219 -18.02 -0.15 5.76
CA ARG A 219 -17.15 -1.31 6.04
C ARG A 219 -16.61 -1.90 4.75
N SER A 220 -17.39 -1.72 3.68
CA SER A 220 -16.92 -1.84 2.30
C SER A 220 -16.38 -0.49 1.85
N TYR A 221 -15.12 -0.50 1.42
CA TYR A 221 -14.39 0.69 1.01
C TYR A 221 -13.49 0.37 -0.18
N THR A 222 -13.54 1.17 -1.24
CA THR A 222 -12.40 1.28 -2.14
C THR A 222 -11.40 2.23 -1.50
N THR A 223 -10.43 1.63 -0.80
CA THR A 223 -9.44 2.36 -0.01
C THR A 223 -8.19 2.73 -0.79
N GLY A 224 -8.27 2.80 -2.12
CA GLY A 224 -7.11 3.08 -2.98
C GLY A 224 -6.22 1.87 -3.30
N HIS A 225 -6.58 0.64 -2.89
CA HIS A 225 -5.79 -0.56 -3.18
C HIS A 225 -5.36 -0.73 -4.65
N LYS A 226 -6.19 -0.30 -5.60
CA LYS A 226 -5.85 -0.33 -7.03
C LYS A 226 -4.63 0.53 -7.35
N ALA A 227 -4.48 1.68 -6.68
CA ALA A 227 -3.29 2.51 -6.82
C ALA A 227 -2.04 1.74 -6.34
N PHE A 228 -2.14 1.02 -5.22
CA PHE A 228 -0.99 0.31 -4.64
C PHE A 228 -0.61 -0.87 -5.52
N ARG A 229 -1.61 -1.56 -6.08
CA ARG A 229 -1.42 -2.62 -7.07
C ARG A 229 -0.78 -2.11 -8.36
N ALA A 230 -1.25 -0.97 -8.87
CA ALA A 230 -0.63 -0.33 -10.03
C ALA A 230 0.82 0.08 -9.74
N ARG A 231 1.12 0.63 -8.56
CA ARG A 231 2.48 0.92 -8.13
C ARG A 231 3.34 -0.35 -8.02
N ALA A 232 2.80 -1.42 -7.43
CA ALA A 232 3.49 -2.72 -7.34
C ALA A 232 3.80 -3.27 -8.73
N MET A 233 2.90 -3.14 -9.70
CA MET A 233 3.15 -3.51 -11.09
C MET A 233 4.36 -2.77 -11.69
N VAL A 234 4.46 -1.47 -11.46
CA VAL A 234 5.58 -0.66 -11.96
C VAL A 234 6.89 -1.09 -11.30
N GLU A 235 6.95 -1.08 -9.98
CA GLU A 235 8.20 -1.33 -9.26
C GLU A 235 8.70 -2.78 -9.42
N LEU A 236 7.79 -3.76 -9.46
CA LEU A 236 8.14 -5.15 -9.74
C LEU A 236 8.52 -5.33 -11.22
N GLY A 237 7.80 -4.70 -12.15
CA GLY A 237 8.13 -4.73 -13.58
C GLY A 237 9.54 -4.19 -13.86
N ASP A 238 9.91 -3.08 -13.24
CA ASP A 238 11.26 -2.49 -13.34
C ASP A 238 12.33 -3.40 -12.69
N ALA A 239 12.01 -4.02 -11.55
CA ALA A 239 12.96 -4.90 -10.85
C ALA A 239 13.21 -6.24 -11.57
N LEU A 240 12.19 -6.80 -12.24
CA LEU A 240 12.28 -8.05 -12.99
C LEU A 240 12.77 -7.83 -14.43
N GLY A 241 12.65 -6.61 -14.94
CA GLY A 241 12.74 -6.29 -16.36
C GLY A 241 11.43 -6.62 -17.09
N TRP A 242 11.00 -5.69 -17.95
CA TRP A 242 9.68 -5.78 -18.60
C TRP A 242 9.50 -7.00 -19.51
N ASP A 243 10.58 -7.61 -20.00
CA ASP A 243 10.53 -8.87 -20.76
C ASP A 243 10.12 -10.08 -19.89
N ASN A 244 10.31 -9.99 -18.57
CA ASN A 244 9.96 -11.03 -17.60
C ASN A 244 8.77 -10.63 -16.71
N ALA A 245 8.13 -9.49 -16.98
CA ALA A 245 7.10 -8.92 -16.11
C ALA A 245 5.66 -9.34 -16.48
N HIS A 246 5.48 -10.29 -17.39
CA HIS A 246 4.15 -10.70 -17.86
C HIS A 246 3.21 -11.09 -16.72
N ASP A 247 3.65 -11.95 -15.80
CA ASP A 247 2.82 -12.40 -14.67
C ASP A 247 2.51 -11.26 -13.68
N VAL A 248 3.39 -10.27 -13.58
CA VAL A 248 3.16 -9.04 -12.79
C VAL A 248 2.07 -8.19 -13.43
N VAL A 249 2.12 -8.01 -14.75
CA VAL A 249 1.09 -7.30 -15.53
C VAL A 249 -0.24 -8.03 -15.42
N TYR A 250 -0.25 -9.36 -15.56
CA TYR A 250 -1.44 -10.18 -15.41
C TYR A 250 -2.06 -10.03 -14.01
N ALA A 251 -1.26 -10.13 -12.95
CA ALA A 251 -1.72 -10.01 -11.57
C ALA A 251 -2.34 -8.64 -11.25
N ALA A 252 -1.84 -7.56 -11.85
CA ALA A 252 -2.21 -6.19 -11.48
C ALA A 252 -3.22 -5.53 -12.42
N ALA A 253 -3.00 -5.58 -13.74
CA ALA A 253 -3.69 -4.73 -14.70
C ALA A 253 -5.17 -5.11 -14.87
N LEU A 254 -5.52 -6.39 -14.78
CA LEU A 254 -6.92 -6.86 -14.81
C LEU A 254 -7.76 -6.20 -13.73
N ASP A 255 -7.20 -6.13 -12.53
CA ASP A 255 -7.89 -5.72 -11.31
C ASP A 255 -8.30 -4.25 -11.33
N ILE A 256 -7.58 -3.42 -12.11
CA ILE A 256 -7.88 -1.99 -12.29
C ILE A 256 -9.33 -1.79 -12.77
N ALA A 257 -9.81 -2.66 -13.66
CA ALA A 257 -11.15 -2.60 -14.23
C ALA A 257 -12.20 -3.40 -13.42
N VAL A 258 -11.81 -4.16 -12.40
CA VAL A 258 -12.76 -4.91 -11.54
C VAL A 258 -13.47 -3.93 -10.62
N GLY A 259 -14.80 -3.96 -10.61
CA GLY A 259 -15.57 -3.05 -9.77
C GLY A 259 -15.56 -3.47 -8.29
N PRO A 260 -16.22 -2.69 -7.43
CA PRO A 260 -16.96 -1.47 -7.75
C PRO A 260 -16.04 -0.25 -8.03
N ARG A 261 -16.61 0.81 -8.62
CA ARG A 261 -15.88 2.02 -9.01
C ARG A 261 -16.63 3.26 -8.59
N TRP A 262 -15.90 4.20 -8.01
CA TRP A 262 -16.44 5.51 -7.64
C TRP A 262 -15.46 6.60 -8.00
N TYR A 263 -15.90 7.50 -8.87
CA TYR A 263 -15.10 8.63 -9.31
C TYR A 263 -15.63 9.96 -8.78
N SER A 264 -16.59 9.95 -7.85
CA SER A 264 -17.21 11.16 -7.29
C SER A 264 -16.22 12.02 -6.50
N SER A 265 -15.26 11.42 -5.78
CA SER A 265 -14.16 12.16 -5.15
C SER A 265 -13.27 12.88 -6.18
N TYR A 266 -13.05 12.26 -7.33
CA TYR A 266 -12.27 12.84 -8.41
C TYR A 266 -13.05 13.87 -9.23
N GLU A 267 -14.35 13.63 -9.46
CA GLU A 267 -15.29 14.60 -10.03
C GLU A 267 -15.35 15.87 -9.17
N MET A 268 -15.48 15.71 -7.85
CA MET A 268 -15.41 16.82 -6.89
C MET A 268 -14.10 17.59 -7.05
N ALA A 269 -12.96 16.90 -7.13
CA ALA A 269 -11.67 17.56 -7.34
C ALA A 269 -11.63 18.35 -8.66
N GLY A 270 -12.16 17.79 -9.76
CA GLY A 270 -12.30 18.50 -11.03
C GLY A 270 -13.13 19.78 -10.90
N ASN A 271 -14.27 19.72 -10.21
CA ASN A 271 -15.14 20.86 -9.96
C ASN A 271 -14.50 21.92 -9.04
N ILE A 272 -13.67 21.50 -8.07
CA ILE A 272 -12.90 22.41 -7.23
C ILE A 272 -11.92 23.24 -8.07
N ILE A 273 -11.28 22.65 -9.10
CA ILE A 273 -10.43 23.42 -10.01
C ILE A 273 -11.23 24.53 -10.67
N THR A 274 -12.40 24.22 -11.24
CA THR A 274 -13.28 25.21 -11.88
C THR A 274 -13.66 26.35 -10.93
N VAL A 275 -14.11 26.01 -9.71
CA VAL A 275 -14.63 27.02 -8.78
C VAL A 275 -13.51 27.83 -8.12
N PHE A 276 -12.49 27.16 -7.59
CA PHE A 276 -11.51 27.80 -6.70
C PHE A 276 -10.24 28.24 -7.41
N ILE A 277 -9.83 27.58 -8.49
CA ILE A 277 -8.63 27.93 -9.27
C ILE A 277 -9.01 28.79 -10.46
N GLU A 278 -9.99 28.37 -11.26
CA GLU A 278 -10.41 29.14 -12.43
C GLU A 278 -11.24 30.36 -12.06
N LYS A 279 -11.87 30.34 -10.87
CA LYS A 279 -12.84 31.35 -10.41
C LYS A 279 -14.06 31.42 -11.35
N ASP A 280 -14.51 30.27 -11.82
CA ASP A 280 -15.62 30.12 -12.75
C ASP A 280 -16.78 29.30 -12.14
N SER A 281 -17.93 29.31 -12.80
CA SER A 281 -19.13 28.56 -12.40
C SER A 281 -19.14 27.15 -12.99
N ILE A 282 -19.76 26.21 -12.28
CA ILE A 282 -19.99 24.86 -12.81
C ILE A 282 -21.20 24.88 -13.75
N HIS A 283 -20.96 24.59 -15.02
CA HIS A 283 -21.93 24.36 -16.07
C HIS A 283 -22.09 22.87 -16.41
N ALA A 284 -23.22 22.53 -17.04
CA ALA A 284 -23.53 21.17 -17.51
C ALA A 284 -22.80 20.78 -18.83
N MET A 285 -21.97 21.67 -19.38
CA MET A 285 -21.16 21.37 -20.55
C MET A 285 -19.97 20.49 -20.15
N PRO A 286 -19.59 19.48 -20.96
CA PRO A 286 -18.42 18.67 -20.68
C PRO A 286 -17.15 19.51 -20.58
N TYR A 287 -16.39 19.31 -19.51
CA TYR A 287 -15.03 19.83 -19.37
C TYR A 287 -14.03 18.81 -19.90
N GLU A 288 -12.90 19.28 -20.38
CA GLU A 288 -11.84 18.41 -20.87
C GLU A 288 -10.46 18.85 -20.36
N GLY A 289 -9.64 17.85 -20.06
CA GLY A 289 -8.21 18.02 -19.85
C GLY A 289 -7.84 18.82 -18.60
N THR A 290 -6.71 19.51 -18.71
CA THR A 290 -6.09 20.34 -17.67
C THR A 290 -6.02 21.76 -18.24
N THR A 291 -6.41 22.76 -17.45
CA THR A 291 -6.37 24.17 -17.89
C THR A 291 -4.95 24.73 -17.87
N GLU A 292 -4.74 25.92 -18.44
CA GLU A 292 -3.45 26.60 -18.36
C GLU A 292 -3.11 27.03 -16.92
N LYS A 293 -4.08 27.54 -16.15
CA LYS A 293 -3.84 27.91 -14.75
C LYS A 293 -3.52 26.67 -13.90
N GLU A 294 -4.27 25.57 -14.08
CA GLU A 294 -3.97 24.31 -13.38
C GLU A 294 -2.55 23.82 -13.70
N ARG A 295 -2.12 23.86 -14.97
CA ARG A 295 -0.74 23.55 -15.36
C ARG A 295 0.28 24.48 -14.71
N ALA A 296 0.00 25.78 -14.63
CA ALA A 296 0.90 26.75 -14.02
C ALA A 296 1.13 26.45 -12.53
N LEU A 297 0.11 25.98 -11.79
CA LEU A 297 0.25 25.61 -10.38
C LEU A 297 1.24 24.46 -10.14
N LEU A 298 1.44 23.56 -11.11
CA LEU A 298 2.44 22.48 -10.99
C LEU A 298 3.88 23.01 -10.95
N LEU A 299 4.11 24.24 -11.41
CA LEU A 299 5.42 24.89 -11.43
C LEU A 299 5.75 25.62 -10.12
N ASN A 300 4.80 25.70 -9.19
CA ASN A 300 5.00 26.31 -7.89
C ASN A 300 6.05 25.56 -7.07
N THR A 301 6.98 26.31 -6.46
CA THR A 301 8.11 25.76 -5.70
C THR A 301 8.24 26.32 -4.28
N GLU A 302 7.46 27.35 -3.92
CA GLU A 302 7.60 28.00 -2.62
C GLU A 302 7.16 27.06 -1.49
N LEU A 303 8.00 26.88 -0.47
CA LEU A 303 7.67 26.01 0.65
C LEU A 303 6.61 26.63 1.57
N LEU A 304 5.83 25.78 2.23
CA LEU A 304 4.95 26.19 3.31
C LEU A 304 5.81 26.53 4.53
N THR A 305 5.50 27.66 5.15
CA THR A 305 5.99 27.98 6.50
C THR A 305 5.40 26.99 7.49
N VAL A 306 6.05 26.78 8.64
CA VAL A 306 5.51 25.95 9.75
C VAL A 306 4.07 26.36 10.12
N GLU A 307 3.76 27.65 10.17
CA GLU A 307 2.41 28.15 10.46
C GLU A 307 1.38 27.67 9.43
N ASN A 308 1.63 27.89 8.14
CA ASN A 308 0.77 27.39 7.05
C ASN A 308 0.66 25.86 7.06
N SER A 309 1.75 25.15 7.34
CA SER A 309 1.71 23.68 7.48
C SER A 309 0.79 23.24 8.62
N GLN A 310 0.85 23.91 9.77
CA GLN A 310 -0.01 23.61 10.92
C GLN A 310 -1.47 23.97 10.64
N LYS A 311 -1.75 25.10 9.98
CA LYS A 311 -3.11 25.50 9.55
C LYS A 311 -3.71 24.48 8.59
N LEU A 312 -2.96 24.07 7.57
CA LEU A 312 -3.42 23.07 6.60
C LEU A 312 -3.66 21.72 7.28
N LEU A 313 -2.72 21.27 8.12
CA LEU A 313 -2.89 20.04 8.90
C LEU A 313 -4.16 20.09 9.76
N HIS A 314 -4.39 21.19 10.49
CA HIS A 314 -5.58 21.36 11.32
C HIS A 314 -6.87 21.28 10.49
N ALA A 315 -6.94 22.02 9.37
CA ALA A 315 -8.09 21.97 8.48
C ALA A 315 -8.35 20.56 7.93
N LEU A 316 -7.30 19.79 7.64
CA LEU A 316 -7.41 18.43 7.10
C LEU A 316 -7.96 17.43 8.10
N ILE A 317 -7.55 17.45 9.37
CA ILE A 317 -7.87 16.37 10.33
C ILE A 317 -8.74 16.80 11.51
N ARG A 318 -9.08 18.09 11.63
CA ARG A 318 -9.92 18.64 12.73
C ARG A 318 -11.14 19.41 12.27
N GLU A 319 -11.15 19.90 11.03
CA GLU A 319 -12.28 20.65 10.49
C GLU A 319 -13.05 19.83 9.45
N PRO A 320 -14.38 19.99 9.33
CA PRO A 320 -15.16 19.28 8.34
C PRO A 320 -14.93 19.86 6.94
N GLU A 321 -15.08 19.02 5.91
CA GLU A 321 -15.28 19.51 4.54
C GLU A 321 -16.45 20.54 4.54
N PRO A 322 -16.31 21.72 3.88
CA PRO A 322 -15.31 22.06 2.86
C PRO A 322 -14.06 22.80 3.35
N ASN A 323 -13.77 22.94 4.65
CA ASN A 323 -12.81 23.95 5.12
C ASN A 323 -11.38 23.84 4.58
N TYR A 324 -10.86 22.63 4.32
CA TYR A 324 -9.53 22.47 3.73
C TYR A 324 -9.46 22.93 2.26
N ILE A 325 -10.59 22.97 1.53
CA ILE A 325 -10.65 23.26 0.09
C ILE A 325 -10.21 24.69 -0.23
N PRO A 326 -10.85 25.76 0.32
CA PRO A 326 -10.42 27.12 0.04
C PRO A 326 -9.00 27.37 0.56
N LEU A 327 -8.62 26.82 1.71
CA LEU A 327 -7.28 26.96 2.26
C LEU A 327 -6.21 26.37 1.33
N LEU A 328 -6.42 25.15 0.83
CA LEU A 328 -5.48 24.51 -0.08
C LEU A 328 -5.40 25.27 -1.42
N ALA A 329 -6.54 25.71 -1.95
CA ALA A 329 -6.58 26.50 -3.18
C ALA A 329 -5.82 27.84 -3.02
N ASP A 330 -6.01 28.54 -1.91
CA ASP A 330 -5.34 29.82 -1.63
C ASP A 330 -3.83 29.63 -1.46
N LEU A 331 -3.38 28.55 -0.81
CA LEU A 331 -1.96 28.21 -0.74
C LEU A 331 -1.37 28.01 -2.15
N LEU A 332 -2.05 27.25 -3.01
CA LEU A 332 -1.59 27.02 -4.39
C LEU A 332 -1.56 28.34 -5.18
N LEU A 333 -2.61 29.16 -5.11
CA LEU A 333 -2.64 30.46 -5.80
C LEU A 333 -1.59 31.44 -5.28
N ALA A 334 -1.17 31.30 -4.02
CA ALA A 334 -0.07 32.06 -3.43
C ALA A 334 1.33 31.56 -3.84
N GLY A 335 1.44 30.61 -4.78
CA GLY A 335 2.73 30.11 -5.27
C GLY A 335 3.32 28.96 -4.45
N LYS A 336 2.58 28.44 -3.45
CA LYS A 336 3.06 27.33 -2.62
C LYS A 336 3.13 26.03 -3.41
N SER A 337 4.18 25.26 -3.13
CA SER A 337 4.48 24.02 -3.81
C SER A 337 3.40 22.96 -3.55
N PRO A 338 2.73 22.43 -4.58
CA PRO A 338 1.74 21.37 -4.43
C PRO A 338 2.33 20.11 -3.80
N ARG A 339 3.60 19.79 -4.12
CA ARG A 339 4.32 18.65 -3.51
C ARG A 339 4.53 18.85 -2.00
N ASN A 340 4.78 20.09 -1.57
CA ASN A 340 4.90 20.39 -0.15
C ASN A 340 3.54 20.44 0.55
N CYS A 341 2.45 20.82 -0.14
CA CYS A 341 1.10 20.58 0.37
C CYS A 341 0.83 19.08 0.57
N LEU A 342 1.24 18.23 -0.38
CA LEU A 342 1.14 16.77 -0.25
C LEU A 342 1.93 16.23 0.94
N ASP A 343 3.13 16.77 1.22
CA ASP A 343 3.89 16.41 2.41
C ASP A 343 3.07 16.62 3.70
N ILE A 344 2.30 17.71 3.78
CA ILE A 344 1.45 18.01 4.93
C ILE A 344 0.23 17.09 5.01
N ILE A 345 -0.33 16.69 3.87
CA ILE A 345 -1.41 15.69 3.81
C ILE A 345 -0.87 14.34 4.33
N GLN A 346 0.31 13.90 3.92
CA GLN A 346 0.94 12.68 4.46
C GLN A 346 1.17 12.76 5.98
N LEU A 347 1.65 13.90 6.50
CA LEU A 347 1.76 14.11 7.95
C LEU A 347 0.43 13.96 8.69
N GLY A 348 -0.68 14.35 8.04
CA GLY A 348 -2.02 14.17 8.58
C GLY A 348 -2.41 12.70 8.71
N ALA A 349 -2.06 11.86 7.75
CA ALA A 349 -2.29 10.42 7.86
C ALA A 349 -1.43 9.76 8.94
N ALA A 350 -0.16 10.17 9.08
CA ALA A 350 0.68 9.72 10.19
C ALA A 350 0.09 10.11 11.56
N GLN A 351 -0.43 11.34 11.67
CA GLN A 351 -1.13 11.79 12.89
C GLN A 351 -2.40 10.97 13.15
N LEU A 352 -3.17 10.66 12.11
CA LEU A 352 -4.38 9.84 12.23
C LEU A 352 -4.06 8.42 12.73
N ILE A 353 -2.96 7.82 12.24
CA ILE A 353 -2.47 6.53 12.75
C ILE A 353 -2.10 6.65 14.23
N LEU A 354 -1.34 7.67 14.62
CA LEU A 354 -0.95 7.92 16.02
C LEU A 354 -2.14 8.09 16.96
N GLU A 355 -3.25 8.61 16.45
CA GLU A 355 -4.47 8.84 17.24
C GLU A 355 -5.42 7.66 17.24
N THR A 356 -5.18 6.63 16.43
CA THR A 356 -6.01 5.43 16.41
C THR A 356 -5.70 4.57 17.64
N ALA A 357 -6.68 4.45 18.53
CA ALA A 357 -6.54 3.71 19.80
C ALA A 357 -6.93 2.23 19.67
N GLY A 358 -7.98 1.94 18.90
CA GLY A 358 -8.56 0.61 18.74
C GLY A 358 -7.62 -0.30 17.96
N SER A 359 -7.14 -1.36 18.62
CA SER A 359 -6.20 -2.33 18.04
C SER A 359 -6.70 -3.05 16.78
N THR A 360 -8.01 -3.00 16.52
CA THR A 360 -8.67 -3.59 15.33
C THR A 360 -9.18 -2.55 14.32
N ASN A 361 -9.04 -1.25 14.60
CA ASN A 361 -9.69 -0.17 13.85
C ASN A 361 -8.74 0.60 12.92
N PHE A 362 -7.55 0.06 12.69
CA PHE A 362 -6.54 0.71 11.85
C PHE A 362 -6.83 0.61 10.35
N SER A 363 -7.80 -0.19 9.90
CA SER A 363 -8.01 -0.45 8.47
C SER A 363 -8.13 0.82 7.63
N LEU A 364 -8.95 1.79 8.02
CA LEU A 364 -9.10 3.02 7.25
C LEU A 364 -7.87 3.96 7.33
N PRO A 365 -7.30 4.26 8.52
CA PRO A 365 -6.05 5.01 8.63
C PRO A 365 -4.88 4.42 7.82
N GLN A 366 -4.73 3.10 7.86
CA GLN A 366 -3.68 2.37 7.14
C GLN A 366 -3.76 2.59 5.64
N HIS A 367 -4.93 2.30 5.06
CA HIS A 367 -5.08 2.47 3.63
C HIS A 367 -5.05 3.94 3.19
N CYS A 368 -5.45 4.87 4.06
CA CYS A 368 -5.22 6.29 3.82
C CYS A 368 -3.72 6.62 3.72
N SER A 369 -2.91 6.05 4.62
CA SER A 369 -1.44 6.20 4.57
C SER A 369 -0.85 5.59 3.30
N ASP A 370 -1.20 4.36 2.93
CA ASP A 370 -0.71 3.70 1.70
C ASP A 370 -1.10 4.46 0.44
N TYR A 371 -2.31 5.02 0.41
CA TYR A 371 -2.76 5.86 -0.68
C TYR A 371 -1.94 7.12 -0.83
N LEU A 372 -1.69 7.83 0.26
CA LEU A 372 -0.91 9.06 0.21
C LEU A 372 0.56 8.79 -0.12
N ASN A 373 1.12 7.68 0.37
CA ASN A 373 2.45 7.21 0.01
C ASN A 373 2.55 6.87 -1.48
N THR A 374 1.56 6.13 -2.01
CA THR A 374 1.50 5.82 -3.44
C THR A 374 1.34 7.09 -4.29
N PHE A 375 0.53 8.05 -3.84
CA PHE A 375 0.36 9.32 -4.54
C PHE A 375 1.64 10.17 -4.50
N ALA A 376 2.36 10.21 -3.37
CA ALA A 376 3.64 10.90 -3.28
C ALA A 376 4.69 10.27 -4.21
N TRP A 377 4.77 8.93 -4.23
CA TRP A 377 5.62 8.23 -5.20
C TRP A 377 5.21 8.53 -6.64
N PHE A 378 3.91 8.51 -6.96
CA PHE A 378 3.41 8.84 -8.29
C PHE A 378 3.78 10.27 -8.69
N TRP A 379 3.65 11.22 -7.76
CA TRP A 379 4.01 12.62 -7.96
C TRP A 379 5.48 12.76 -8.36
N ASP A 380 6.36 12.06 -7.65
CA ASP A 380 7.81 12.16 -7.80
C ASP A 380 8.31 11.35 -9.02
N ASN A 381 7.53 10.38 -9.52
CA ASN A 381 7.95 9.48 -10.61
C ASN A 381 7.26 9.74 -11.95
N PHE A 382 6.17 10.51 -12.02
CA PHE A 382 5.45 10.78 -13.26
C PHE A 382 5.05 12.24 -13.43
N ASP A 383 5.21 12.75 -14.66
CA ASP A 383 4.74 14.08 -15.05
C ASP A 383 3.30 14.06 -15.57
N HIS A 384 2.39 13.63 -14.69
CA HIS A 384 0.99 13.52 -15.06
C HIS A 384 0.27 14.89 -14.91
N PRO A 385 -0.56 15.30 -15.89
CA PRO A 385 -1.20 16.62 -15.88
C PRO A 385 -2.32 16.74 -14.84
N GLN A 386 -2.85 15.62 -14.33
CA GLN A 386 -3.96 15.60 -13.35
C GLN A 386 -3.51 15.64 -11.88
N ARG A 387 -2.22 15.91 -11.63
CA ARG A 387 -1.64 15.89 -10.27
C ARG A 387 -2.32 16.86 -9.30
N ILE A 388 -2.77 18.04 -9.74
CA ILE A 388 -3.47 19.00 -8.87
C ILE A 388 -4.85 18.47 -8.43
N LYS A 389 -5.62 17.85 -9.32
CA LYS A 389 -6.91 17.22 -8.96
C LYS A 389 -6.71 16.10 -7.93
N LEU A 390 -5.71 15.25 -8.15
CA LEU A 390 -5.37 14.19 -7.18
C LEU A 390 -5.00 14.75 -5.80
N LEU A 391 -4.41 15.96 -5.71
CA LEU A 391 -4.12 16.61 -4.44
C LEU A 391 -5.39 16.90 -3.64
N PHE A 392 -6.47 17.36 -4.30
CA PHE A 392 -7.77 17.55 -3.65
C PHE A 392 -8.46 16.22 -3.32
N THR A 393 -8.34 15.20 -4.18
CA THR A 393 -8.83 13.84 -3.89
C THR A 393 -8.16 13.27 -2.63
N ALA A 394 -6.84 13.40 -2.53
CA ALA A 394 -6.04 12.99 -1.38
C ALA A 394 -6.43 13.72 -0.09
N ALA A 395 -6.59 15.04 -0.15
CA ALA A 395 -7.04 15.85 0.98
C ALA A 395 -8.44 15.44 1.46
N SER A 396 -9.37 15.19 0.53
CA SER A 396 -10.72 14.72 0.85
C SER A 396 -10.71 13.33 1.50
N TYR A 397 -9.90 12.41 0.98
CA TYR A 397 -9.80 11.06 1.53
C TYR A 397 -9.27 11.08 2.98
N LEU A 398 -8.20 11.85 3.24
CA LEU A 398 -7.68 12.04 4.59
C LEU A 398 -8.73 12.65 5.52
N ASN A 399 -9.41 13.72 5.09
CA ASN A 399 -10.44 14.37 5.90
C ASN A 399 -11.54 13.37 6.31
N ARG A 400 -12.04 12.60 5.35
CA ARG A 400 -13.05 11.57 5.59
C ARG A 400 -12.55 10.44 6.50
N ALA A 401 -11.29 10.04 6.37
CA ALA A 401 -10.68 9.06 7.27
C ALA A 401 -10.57 9.59 8.71
N ALA A 402 -10.16 10.85 8.89
CA ALA A 402 -10.10 11.49 10.20
C ALA A 402 -11.48 11.59 10.84
N TRP A 403 -12.49 12.02 10.08
CA TRP A 403 -13.86 12.11 10.58
C TRP A 403 -14.49 10.76 10.87
N HIS A 404 -14.16 9.71 10.11
CA HIS A 404 -14.57 8.35 10.44
C HIS A 404 -14.06 7.94 11.82
N GLN A 405 -12.76 8.12 12.10
CA GLN A 405 -12.18 7.78 13.41
C GLN A 405 -12.74 8.61 14.56
N HIS A 406 -12.94 9.91 14.33
CA HIS A 406 -13.58 10.78 15.30
C HIS A 406 -14.99 10.29 15.67
N HIS A 407 -15.83 9.96 14.67
CA HIS A 407 -17.21 9.52 14.91
C HIS A 407 -17.32 8.12 15.52
N LEU A 408 -16.33 7.24 15.30
CA LEU A 408 -16.25 5.98 16.00
C LEU A 408 -15.80 6.12 17.47
N GLY A 409 -15.35 7.32 17.89
CA GLY A 409 -14.78 7.54 19.21
C GLY A 409 -13.40 6.89 19.39
N ASP A 410 -12.72 6.57 18.29
CA ASP A 410 -11.45 5.84 18.28
C ASP A 410 -10.23 6.73 18.06
N ALA A 411 -10.46 8.03 17.85
CA ALA A 411 -9.42 9.05 17.82
C ALA A 411 -9.12 9.50 19.26
N ALA A 412 -7.98 9.08 19.80
CA ALA A 412 -7.46 9.51 21.09
C ALA A 412 -6.16 10.30 20.92
N ALA A 413 -6.08 11.47 21.53
CA ALA A 413 -4.82 12.20 21.60
C ALA A 413 -3.80 11.40 22.44
N SER A 414 -2.65 11.07 21.87
CA SER A 414 -1.55 10.45 22.61
C SER A 414 -0.83 11.51 23.45
N THR A 415 -1.14 11.56 24.75
CA THR A 415 -0.57 12.53 25.72
C THR A 415 0.56 11.94 26.57
N LEU A 416 1.15 10.82 26.14
CA LEU A 416 2.13 10.11 26.96
C LEU A 416 3.43 10.89 27.09
N GLU A 417 3.81 11.14 28.34
CA GLU A 417 5.07 11.76 28.69
C GLU A 417 6.24 10.80 28.45
N VAL A 418 7.38 11.37 28.06
CA VAL A 418 8.63 10.61 27.92
C VAL A 418 9.03 10.07 29.30
N PRO A 419 9.38 8.77 29.43
CA PRO A 419 9.73 8.20 30.73
C PRO A 419 10.92 8.91 31.35
N ALA A 420 10.82 9.32 32.62
CA ALA A 420 11.85 10.11 33.31
C ALA A 420 13.24 9.43 33.33
N ALA A 421 13.28 8.10 33.32
CA ALA A 421 14.52 7.33 33.26
C ALA A 421 15.29 7.49 31.93
N ALA A 422 14.60 7.85 30.85
CA ALA A 422 15.16 7.89 29.50
C ALA A 422 16.36 8.85 29.35
N ALA A 423 16.39 9.95 30.12
CA ALA A 423 17.47 10.93 30.05
C ALA A 423 18.85 10.38 30.46
N LYS A 424 18.89 9.24 31.16
CA LYS A 424 20.12 8.58 31.64
C LYS A 424 20.51 7.36 30.81
N MET A 425 19.70 6.99 29.82
CA MET A 425 19.86 5.78 29.04
C MET A 425 20.70 6.05 27.78
N SER A 426 21.52 5.07 27.39
CA SER A 426 22.20 5.14 26.09
C SER A 426 21.20 4.93 24.95
N GLY A 427 21.58 5.28 23.72
CA GLY A 427 20.76 5.00 22.53
C GLY A 427 20.45 3.50 22.39
N THR A 428 21.39 2.62 22.75
CA THR A 428 21.19 1.17 22.73
C THR A 428 20.16 0.73 23.76
N ASP A 429 20.23 1.24 24.98
CA ASP A 429 19.26 0.89 26.03
C ASP A 429 17.84 1.35 25.64
N LEU A 430 17.73 2.52 24.99
CA LEU A 430 16.45 3.03 24.50
C LEU A 430 15.89 2.17 23.36
N LEU A 431 16.71 1.71 22.41
CA LEU A 431 16.27 0.79 21.36
C LEU A 431 15.73 -0.52 21.96
N GLN A 432 16.37 -1.04 23.01
CA GLN A 432 15.89 -2.23 23.74
C GLN A 432 14.54 -1.99 24.42
N GLN A 433 14.28 -0.79 24.96
CA GLN A 433 12.97 -0.45 25.52
C GLN A 433 11.88 -0.34 24.44
N ILE A 434 12.23 0.20 23.27
CA ILE A 434 11.29 0.23 22.13
C ILE A 434 10.96 -1.20 21.69
N GLU A 435 11.98 -2.06 21.56
CA GLU A 435 11.82 -3.47 21.23
C GLU A 435 10.89 -4.20 22.22
N ALA A 436 11.17 -4.08 23.51
CA ALA A 436 10.36 -4.69 24.56
C ALA A 436 8.89 -4.22 24.47
N ALA A 437 8.65 -2.93 24.29
CA ALA A 437 7.30 -2.39 24.16
C ALA A 437 6.58 -2.88 22.88
N VAL A 438 7.29 -3.06 21.77
CA VAL A 438 6.73 -3.63 20.54
C VAL A 438 6.34 -5.10 20.75
N LEU A 439 7.23 -5.91 21.34
CA LEU A 439 6.96 -7.33 21.62
C LEU A 439 5.85 -7.53 22.65
N GLU A 440 5.75 -6.64 23.63
CA GLU A 440 4.65 -6.57 24.59
C GLU A 440 3.37 -5.98 24.00
N LEU A 441 3.40 -5.57 22.74
CA LEU A 441 2.23 -5.09 22.05
C LEU A 441 1.65 -3.83 22.75
N ASN A 442 2.55 -2.91 23.13
CA ASN A 442 2.27 -1.70 23.89
C ASN A 442 2.64 -0.45 23.08
N GLY A 443 1.76 -0.04 22.17
CA GLY A 443 1.90 1.17 21.34
C GLY A 443 2.21 2.45 22.12
N PRO A 444 1.42 2.79 23.15
CA PRO A 444 1.70 3.87 24.08
C PRO A 444 3.18 3.97 24.50
N MET A 445 3.72 2.89 25.06
CA MET A 445 5.10 2.87 25.53
C MET A 445 6.11 2.87 24.39
N ALA A 446 5.83 2.16 23.29
CA ALA A 446 6.71 2.14 22.14
C ALA A 446 6.89 3.54 21.53
N VAL A 447 5.81 4.33 21.45
CA VAL A 447 5.86 5.75 21.05
C VAL A 447 6.65 6.59 22.05
N ALA A 448 6.40 6.42 23.35
CA ALA A 448 7.08 7.19 24.40
C ALA A 448 8.60 6.96 24.38
N TRP A 449 9.04 5.70 24.25
CA TRP A 449 10.46 5.36 24.14
C TRP A 449 11.08 5.84 22.83
N THR A 450 10.35 5.76 21.72
CA THR A 450 10.85 6.26 20.42
C THR A 450 11.01 7.77 20.44
N ARG A 451 10.06 8.50 21.04
CA ARG A 451 10.18 9.95 21.27
C ARG A 451 11.39 10.28 22.15
N ALA A 452 11.63 9.49 23.18
CA ALA A 452 12.81 9.65 24.04
C ALA A 452 14.13 9.46 23.26
N TYR A 453 14.20 8.42 22.42
CA TYR A 453 15.35 8.16 21.56
C TYR A 453 15.64 9.32 20.61
N LEU A 454 14.60 9.87 19.96
CA LEU A 454 14.74 11.01 19.06
C LEU A 454 15.20 12.27 19.79
N ASN A 455 14.59 12.58 20.94
CA ASN A 455 14.93 13.75 21.78
C ASN A 455 16.36 13.68 22.33
N ASN A 456 16.87 12.48 22.62
CA ASN A 456 18.23 12.27 23.09
C ASN A 456 19.28 12.31 21.96
N GLY A 457 18.90 12.69 20.73
CA GLY A 457 19.83 12.74 19.61
C GLY A 457 20.23 11.36 19.08
N GLY A 458 19.40 10.33 19.32
CA GLY A 458 19.65 8.97 18.83
C GLY A 458 19.83 8.91 17.30
N ASP A 459 20.55 7.91 16.83
CA ASP A 459 20.82 7.71 15.40
C ASP A 459 19.53 7.30 14.66
N ARG A 460 19.06 8.15 13.73
CA ARG A 460 17.82 7.95 12.98
C ARG A 460 17.92 6.76 12.03
N ASP A 461 19.09 6.49 11.45
CA ASP A 461 19.26 5.38 10.51
C ASP A 461 19.16 4.04 11.25
N LYS A 462 19.74 3.97 12.46
CA LYS A 462 19.56 2.80 13.34
C LYS A 462 18.12 2.61 13.77
N LEU A 463 17.40 3.70 14.07
CA LEU A 463 15.99 3.61 14.40
C LEU A 463 15.18 3.10 13.20
N VAL A 464 15.41 3.63 12.00
CA VAL A 464 14.73 3.16 10.77
C VAL A 464 14.98 1.67 10.53
N GLN A 465 16.23 1.21 10.65
CA GLN A 465 16.57 -0.21 10.52
C GLN A 465 15.84 -1.06 11.57
N GLN A 466 15.82 -0.61 12.83
CA GLN A 466 15.15 -1.33 13.92
C GLN A 466 13.62 -1.39 13.72
N LEU A 467 13.01 -0.27 13.30
CA LEU A 467 11.58 -0.20 13.01
C LEU A 467 11.19 -1.07 11.79
N ALA A 468 12.05 -1.13 10.77
CA ALA A 468 11.86 -2.04 9.63
C ALA A 468 11.90 -3.50 10.11
N LEU A 469 12.84 -3.83 11.00
CA LEU A 469 12.94 -5.17 11.59
C LEU A 469 11.68 -5.53 12.39
N PHE A 470 11.17 -4.63 13.22
CA PHE A 470 9.93 -4.86 13.97
C PHE A 470 8.72 -5.11 13.07
N ALA A 471 8.58 -4.36 11.98
CA ALA A 471 7.53 -4.58 11.00
C ALA A 471 7.64 -5.96 10.33
N CYS A 472 8.86 -6.47 10.14
CA CYS A 472 9.14 -7.83 9.67
C CYS A 472 9.08 -8.90 10.77
N TRP A 473 8.99 -8.57 12.05
CA TRP A 473 8.74 -9.58 13.09
C TRP A 473 7.27 -9.89 13.22
N MET A 474 6.48 -8.82 13.21
CA MET A 474 5.06 -8.82 13.50
C MET A 474 4.25 -9.28 12.29
N GLY A 475 4.40 -10.53 11.85
CA GLY A 475 3.77 -11.02 10.63
C GLY A 475 2.97 -12.31 10.75
N ASN A 476 1.66 -12.14 10.51
CA ASN A 476 0.68 -13.15 10.13
C ASN A 476 -0.25 -12.64 8.99
N ASP A 477 -0.06 -11.39 8.58
CA ASP A 477 -0.79 -10.66 7.55
C ASP A 477 0.17 -9.63 6.93
N PRO A 478 0.35 -9.59 5.60
CA PRO A 478 1.25 -8.65 4.94
C PRO A 478 0.98 -7.16 5.21
N HIS A 479 -0.21 -6.78 5.69
CA HIS A 479 -0.47 -5.38 6.05
C HIS A 479 0.52 -4.85 7.10
N ASN A 480 0.94 -5.69 8.04
CA ASN A 480 1.78 -5.23 9.15
C ASN A 480 3.14 -4.72 8.62
N GLN A 481 3.74 -5.47 7.68
CA GLN A 481 4.98 -5.07 7.01
C GLN A 481 4.76 -3.96 5.97
N GLU A 482 3.64 -3.99 5.24
CA GLU A 482 3.32 -3.00 4.21
C GLU A 482 3.21 -1.59 4.81
N ILE A 483 2.33 -1.41 5.80
CA ILE A 483 2.16 -0.11 6.46
C ILE A 483 3.42 0.31 7.20
N GLY A 484 4.07 -0.66 7.86
CA GLY A 484 5.34 -0.44 8.53
C GLY A 484 6.38 0.14 7.58
N HIS A 485 6.50 -0.40 6.36
CA HIS A 485 7.39 0.09 5.33
C HIS A 485 6.94 1.43 4.75
N THR A 486 5.66 1.57 4.40
CA THR A 486 5.07 2.81 3.86
C THR A 486 5.42 4.02 4.72
N LEU A 487 5.30 3.91 6.06
CA LEU A 487 5.62 5.00 6.97
C LEU A 487 7.12 5.32 7.01
N LEU A 488 8.00 4.31 6.86
CA LEU A 488 9.44 4.53 6.76
C LEU A 488 9.83 5.18 5.43
N GLU A 489 9.17 4.79 4.34
CA GLU A 489 9.35 5.42 3.03
C GLU A 489 8.88 6.88 3.05
N ASP A 490 7.76 7.17 3.70
CA ASP A 490 7.27 8.54 3.90
C ASP A 490 8.26 9.36 4.75
N TYR A 491 8.81 8.80 5.82
CA TYR A 491 9.87 9.48 6.59
C TYR A 491 11.07 9.90 5.71
N GLN A 492 11.51 9.02 4.81
CA GLN A 492 12.65 9.27 3.94
C GLN A 492 12.38 10.35 2.90
N ASN A 493 11.18 10.35 2.32
CA ASN A 493 10.85 11.19 1.17
C ASN A 493 10.16 12.51 1.53
N ASN A 494 9.51 12.57 2.70
CA ASN A 494 8.76 13.74 3.14
C ASN A 494 9.69 14.86 3.61
N ARG A 495 9.39 16.08 3.16
CA ARG A 495 10.24 17.28 3.36
C ARG A 495 9.67 18.27 4.38
N SER A 496 8.59 17.89 5.06
CA SER A 496 7.97 18.73 6.08
C SER A 496 8.81 18.83 7.35
N TRP A 497 8.50 19.84 8.16
CA TRP A 497 9.22 20.16 9.40
C TRP A 497 9.08 19.08 10.49
N ASP A 498 8.03 18.26 10.47
CA ASP A 498 7.72 17.26 11.50
C ASP A 498 7.75 15.82 10.98
N ARG A 499 8.63 15.53 10.01
CA ARG A 499 8.72 14.19 9.40
C ARG A 499 9.03 13.07 10.41
N GLU A 500 9.64 13.36 11.56
CA GLU A 500 9.87 12.35 12.61
C GLU A 500 8.57 11.73 13.14
N ARG A 501 7.43 12.40 12.95
CA ARG A 501 6.09 11.86 13.23
C ARG A 501 5.81 10.54 12.51
N PHE A 502 6.37 10.31 11.32
CA PHE A 502 6.22 9.04 10.61
C PHE A 502 6.85 7.88 11.38
N LEU A 503 8.00 8.09 12.04
CA LEU A 503 8.66 7.07 12.86
C LEU A 503 7.81 6.73 14.10
N LEU A 504 7.20 7.75 14.70
CA LEU A 504 6.26 7.55 15.82
C LEU A 504 4.99 6.81 15.36
N ALA A 505 4.42 7.16 14.21
CA ALA A 505 3.26 6.48 13.66
C ALA A 505 3.57 5.02 13.33
N GLN A 506 4.76 4.75 12.79
CA GLN A 506 5.21 3.41 12.42
C GLN A 506 5.31 2.50 13.63
N VAL A 507 5.96 2.96 14.70
CA VAL A 507 6.14 2.14 15.90
C VAL A 507 4.80 1.95 16.62
N HIS A 508 3.94 2.98 16.66
CA HIS A 508 2.59 2.89 17.22
C HIS A 508 1.76 1.83 16.50
N HIS A 509 1.77 1.88 15.17
CA HIS A 509 1.08 0.92 14.32
C HIS A 509 1.55 -0.50 14.61
N THR A 510 2.86 -0.73 14.53
CA THR A 510 3.48 -2.06 14.70
C THR A 510 3.21 -2.63 16.10
N ALA A 511 3.23 -1.79 17.13
CA ALA A 511 3.01 -2.20 18.51
C ALA A 511 1.52 -2.24 18.92
N THR A 512 0.58 -1.66 18.17
CA THR A 512 -0.86 -1.59 18.57
C THR A 512 -1.77 -2.43 17.69
N MET A 513 -1.51 -2.48 16.39
CA MET A 513 -2.35 -3.21 15.47
C MET A 513 -2.36 -4.69 15.81
N ARG A 514 -3.54 -5.29 15.86
CA ARG A 514 -3.71 -6.73 16.05
C ARG A 514 -4.35 -7.35 14.82
N LYS A 515 -3.63 -8.31 14.26
CA LYS A 515 -4.16 -9.30 13.31
C LYS A 515 -4.10 -10.68 13.96
N TYR A 516 -4.56 -11.69 13.24
CA TYR A 516 -4.99 -12.98 13.79
C TYR A 516 -3.85 -13.99 13.93
N GLY A 517 -3.82 -14.72 15.05
CA GLY A 517 -2.80 -15.75 15.30
C GLY A 517 -1.54 -15.18 15.96
N ASP A 518 -0.52 -16.01 16.12
CA ASP A 518 0.77 -15.59 16.66
C ASP A 518 1.49 -14.70 15.64
N ALA A 519 1.68 -13.42 15.99
CA ALA A 519 2.33 -12.45 15.11
C ALA A 519 3.81 -12.80 14.86
N LEU A 520 4.44 -13.59 15.72
CA LEU A 520 5.88 -13.90 15.61
C LEU A 520 6.15 -15.25 14.95
N ASP A 521 5.13 -16.03 14.56
CA ASP A 521 5.34 -17.42 14.09
C ASP A 521 6.21 -17.46 12.82
N CYS A 522 5.91 -16.62 11.83
CA CYS A 522 6.68 -16.57 10.59
C CYS A 522 8.16 -16.19 10.86
N ALA A 523 8.39 -15.15 11.66
CA ALA A 523 9.74 -14.70 12.01
C ALA A 523 10.53 -15.77 12.79
N ARG A 524 9.91 -16.40 13.80
CA ARG A 524 10.52 -17.49 14.57
C ARG A 524 10.85 -18.71 13.72
N ARG A 525 9.98 -19.06 12.76
CA ARG A 525 10.25 -20.15 11.80
C ARG A 525 11.43 -19.82 10.91
N PHE A 526 11.49 -18.60 10.38
CA PHE A 526 12.63 -18.13 9.61
C PHE A 526 13.92 -18.18 10.44
N GLY A 527 13.90 -17.63 11.67
CA GLY A 527 15.04 -17.63 12.58
C GLY A 527 15.55 -19.03 12.92
N ARG A 528 14.67 -19.99 13.15
CA ARG A 528 15.05 -21.40 13.35
C ARG A 528 15.63 -22.03 12.09
N ALA A 529 15.03 -21.79 10.94
CA ALA A 529 15.46 -22.41 9.68
C ALA A 529 16.80 -21.84 9.17
N MET A 530 17.03 -20.54 9.37
CA MET A 530 18.21 -19.84 8.89
C MET A 530 19.30 -19.69 9.96
N GLY A 531 19.05 -20.14 11.19
CA GLY A 531 20.01 -20.06 12.30
C GLY A 531 20.22 -18.64 12.83
N VAL A 532 19.22 -17.76 12.70
CA VAL A 532 19.27 -16.36 13.13
C VAL A 532 18.56 -16.21 14.46
N THR A 533 19.31 -15.94 15.54
CA THR A 533 18.80 -15.88 16.91
C THR A 533 18.03 -14.60 17.22
N THR A 534 18.29 -13.51 16.50
CA THR A 534 17.68 -12.19 16.72
C THR A 534 16.15 -12.19 16.56
N VAL A 535 15.58 -13.22 15.91
CA VAL A 535 14.15 -13.31 15.59
C VAL A 535 13.50 -14.59 16.14
N GLN A 536 14.20 -15.30 17.02
CA GLN A 536 13.72 -16.48 17.75
C GLN A 536 13.05 -16.03 19.05
#